data_AF-A0A2H3TYB7-F1
#
_entry.id   AF-A0A2H3TYB7-F1
#
_cell.length_a   1.000
_cell.length_b   1.000
_cell.length_c   1.000
_cell.angle_alpha   90.00
_cell.angle_beta   90.00
_cell.angle_gamma   90.00
#
_symmetry.space_group_name_H-M   'P 1'
#
loop_
_entity.id
_entity.type
_entity.pdbx_description
1 polymer ?
#
loop_
_entity_poly.entity_id
_entity_poly.type
_entity_poly.pdbx_seq_one_letter_code
_entity_poly.pdbx_strand_id
1 'polypeptide(L)'
;MQPKTPPERAAVVQLPTASVPNKIQIVVGKRSPISGDIEEFRGIPYAHVLGRWEHSRLRDCLPRDTYDATENGPRCPAQGNRDTRVFQSYLPYPDDRQDEFECLNLFVVRPSKEALAKHDIDAETTRLPVLIWIHGGGFIDGAGTDPVSDPCRLVLRSLCNKTPFIAVSINYRLGIFGFGASSDMIAAQGSDSSPKGVNFGLYDQKLAFIWVKRNIAAFGGDDTKITIMGQSAGGVSCHLHLLEAELGMEKPLFCKAGLMSGLVGGLELTSMGKADQRWTELCRLWSVQANNPVDRVDMLRRIPTKDLLNSVSELRWVLFTLVIDELTIRKSDLGCGISVHLGHNGLDDETKPSDEKVQVLMSATDDKFRGFALMANWDYTKFHYLFTSSYPSEAAAEEVLQAYGILPTSSDEELFEAFSQFISDATMMHKVYRANEFFKAHRGKQALLRGQDPKRVGVHYYHFEFGNPFSGPMQGIAHHGVDMVYAFGTFHDALKKADQGISEGYIEPGQVHPEASVGEPSSNTEATDYRKSNVDLSYELQDKLIQFVVEDCQETDQRAYTDDIVTFCHDRSVRVENWSSSEKWIAKRKKLEVLDKYFDSMTTATQRLVGSVIGMAL
;
A
#
# COMPACT_ATOMS: atom_id res chain seq x y z
N MET A 1 17.51 24.11 29.77
CA MET A 1 17.09 22.81 30.32
C MET A 1 18.27 21.87 30.19
N GLN A 2 18.74 21.26 31.28
CA GLN A 2 19.76 20.20 31.20
C GLN A 2 19.17 19.00 30.43
N PRO A 3 19.97 18.31 29.59
CA PRO A 3 19.51 17.06 28.97
C PRO A 3 19.21 16.05 30.09
N LYS A 4 17.98 15.54 30.13
CA LYS A 4 17.62 14.42 31.00
C LYS A 4 18.54 13.26 30.62
N THR A 5 19.29 12.74 31.58
CA THR A 5 20.03 11.48 31.44
C THR A 5 19.05 10.42 30.93
N PRO A 6 19.37 9.66 29.87
CA PRO A 6 18.49 8.60 29.39
C PRO A 6 18.20 7.63 30.54
N PRO A 7 16.96 7.14 30.72
CA PRO A 7 16.69 6.10 31.69
C PRO A 7 17.63 4.91 31.43
N GLU A 8 18.06 4.20 32.49
CA GLU A 8 19.04 3.09 32.47
C GLU A 8 18.72 1.93 31.50
N ARG A 9 17.59 1.99 30.79
CA ARG A 9 17.09 1.00 29.80
C ARG A 9 16.63 1.62 28.47
N ALA A 10 16.97 2.88 28.20
CA ALA A 10 16.61 3.52 26.93
C ALA A 10 17.30 2.81 25.76
N ALA A 11 16.58 2.59 24.66
CA ALA A 11 17.18 2.10 23.42
C ALA A 11 17.95 3.26 22.79
N VAL A 12 19.27 3.12 22.59
CA VAL A 12 20.11 4.21 22.08
C VAL A 12 20.82 3.78 20.79
N VAL A 13 20.76 4.63 19.77
CA VAL A 13 21.45 4.44 18.49
C VAL A 13 22.36 5.64 18.24
N GLN A 14 23.62 5.36 17.86
CA GLN A 14 24.54 6.35 17.33
C GLN A 14 24.36 6.42 15.82
N LEU A 15 23.90 7.56 15.32
CA LEU A 15 23.58 7.80 13.92
C LEU A 15 24.61 8.74 13.30
N PRO A 16 25.46 8.27 12.37
CA PRO A 16 26.31 9.15 11.58
C PRO A 16 25.49 10.04 10.63
N THR A 17 25.81 11.33 10.56
CA THR A 17 25.14 12.27 9.65
C THR A 17 25.73 12.22 8.25
N ALA A 18 24.93 12.52 7.22
CA ALA A 18 25.45 12.74 5.87
C ALA A 18 26.00 14.17 5.66
N SER A 19 26.01 15.00 6.72
CA SER A 19 26.54 16.37 6.66
C SER A 19 28.04 16.40 6.41
N VAL A 20 28.53 17.53 5.89
CA VAL A 20 29.98 17.80 5.78
C VAL A 20 30.35 18.95 6.73
N PRO A 21 31.18 18.71 7.77
CA PRO A 21 31.76 17.43 8.18
C PRO A 21 30.72 16.46 8.77
N ASN A 22 31.02 15.16 8.70
CA ASN A 22 30.22 14.10 9.32
C ASN A 22 30.29 14.23 10.86
N LYS A 23 29.16 13.97 11.52
CA LYS A 23 29.00 14.00 12.98
C LYS A 23 28.22 12.78 13.43
N ILE A 24 28.38 12.37 14.68
CA ILE A 24 27.53 11.37 15.31
C ILE A 24 26.41 12.08 16.09
N GLN A 25 25.16 11.73 15.79
CA GLN A 25 23.98 12.11 16.57
C GLN A 25 23.45 10.90 17.35
N ILE A 26 22.74 11.16 18.44
CA ILE A 26 22.16 10.14 19.32
C ILE A 26 20.66 10.09 19.10
N VAL A 27 20.12 8.90 18.79
CA VAL A 27 18.68 8.66 18.71
C VAL A 27 18.27 7.84 19.92
N VAL A 28 17.33 8.38 20.71
CA VAL A 28 16.81 7.73 21.92
C VAL A 28 15.43 7.18 21.61
N GLY A 29 15.29 5.86 21.62
CA GLY A 29 14.02 5.14 21.46
C GLY A 29 13.51 4.56 22.77
N LYS A 30 12.46 3.74 22.68
CA LYS A 30 11.81 3.07 23.80
C LYS A 30 11.68 1.56 23.58
N ARG A 31 11.39 0.83 24.66
CA ARG A 31 10.92 -0.55 24.57
C ARG A 31 9.45 -0.57 24.20
N SER A 32 9.06 -1.56 23.39
CA SER A 32 7.68 -1.71 22.98
C SER A 32 6.78 -2.06 24.16
N PRO A 33 5.57 -1.48 24.26
CA PRO A 33 4.59 -1.93 25.24
C PRO A 33 4.10 -3.37 24.96
N ILE A 34 4.28 -3.88 23.74
CA ILE A 34 3.90 -5.25 23.38
C ILE A 34 4.87 -6.27 23.97
N SER A 35 6.18 -5.99 23.93
CA SER A 35 7.21 -6.84 24.52
C SER A 35 8.48 -6.04 24.77
N GLY A 36 9.12 -6.30 25.92
CA GLY A 36 10.43 -5.75 26.25
C GLY A 36 11.56 -6.25 25.35
N ASP A 37 11.32 -7.25 24.51
CA ASP A 37 12.27 -7.74 23.51
C ASP A 37 12.29 -6.90 22.22
N ILE A 38 11.35 -5.97 22.07
CA ILE A 38 11.23 -5.08 20.91
C ILE A 38 11.58 -3.65 21.29
N GLU A 39 12.32 -2.97 20.42
CA GLU A 39 12.67 -1.55 20.51
C GLU A 39 11.99 -0.76 19.39
N GLU A 40 11.56 0.45 19.71
CA GLU A 40 10.87 1.37 18.81
C GLU A 40 11.57 2.74 18.82
N PHE A 41 11.83 3.28 17.63
CA PHE A 41 12.35 4.63 17.42
C PHE A 41 11.41 5.37 16.47
N ARG A 42 10.59 6.26 17.02
CA ARG A 42 9.46 6.90 16.35
C ARG A 42 9.72 8.36 15.99
N GLY A 43 9.04 8.81 14.93
CA GLY A 43 9.04 10.21 14.51
C GLY A 43 10.35 10.73 13.90
N ILE A 44 11.28 9.85 13.49
CA ILE A 44 12.57 10.26 12.93
C ILE A 44 12.35 10.97 11.59
N PRO A 45 12.71 12.26 11.45
CA PRO A 45 12.47 12.99 10.22
C PRO A 45 13.50 12.60 9.15
N TYR A 46 13.02 12.24 7.96
CA TYR A 46 13.89 11.77 6.86
C TYR A 46 14.05 12.82 5.74
N ALA A 47 13.14 13.80 5.64
CA ALA A 47 13.20 14.85 4.64
C ALA A 47 12.68 16.21 5.15
N HIS A 48 12.95 17.25 4.38
CA HIS A 48 12.43 18.60 4.52
C HIS A 48 11.36 18.85 3.46
N VAL A 49 10.23 19.44 3.84
CA VAL A 49 9.30 20.09 2.91
C VAL A 49 9.55 21.59 3.02
N LEU A 50 10.19 22.19 2.02
CA LEU A 50 10.57 23.61 2.06
C LEU A 50 9.38 24.55 1.80
N GLY A 51 8.40 24.05 1.05
CA GLY A 51 7.19 24.78 0.70
C GLY A 51 6.12 23.83 0.19
N ARG A 52 4.88 24.31 0.21
CA ARG A 52 3.74 23.59 -0.37
C ARG A 52 3.94 23.43 -1.88
N TRP A 53 3.70 22.21 -2.37
CA TRP A 53 3.92 21.81 -3.77
C TRP A 53 5.35 22.05 -4.26
N GLU A 54 6.31 21.86 -3.36
CA GLU A 54 7.73 21.78 -3.72
C GLU A 54 8.24 20.36 -3.49
N HIS A 55 9.25 19.96 -4.26
CA HIS A 55 9.97 18.72 -4.00
C HIS A 55 10.64 18.78 -2.62
N SER A 56 10.43 17.73 -1.85
CA SER A 56 11.11 17.54 -0.58
C SER A 56 12.62 17.40 -0.81
N ARG A 57 13.40 17.62 0.25
CA ARG A 57 14.86 17.44 0.23
C ARG A 57 15.27 16.49 1.33
N LEU A 58 16.19 15.58 1.03
CA LEU A 58 16.69 14.62 2.01
C LEU A 58 17.30 15.36 3.21
N ARG A 59 17.13 14.83 4.42
CA ARG A 59 17.81 15.32 5.62
C ARG A 59 19.18 14.67 5.73
N ASP A 60 20.20 15.52 5.80
CA ASP A 60 21.57 15.06 6.05
C ASP A 60 21.88 14.91 7.56
N CYS A 61 21.06 15.52 8.43
CA CYS A 61 21.14 15.39 9.88
C CYS A 61 19.76 15.55 10.54
N LEU A 62 19.66 15.07 11.79
CA LEU A 62 18.50 15.25 12.65
C LEU A 62 18.46 16.66 13.23
N PRO A 63 17.26 17.16 13.64
CA PRO A 63 17.11 18.51 14.18
C PRO A 63 17.91 18.82 15.45
N ARG A 64 18.40 17.80 16.16
CA ARG A 64 19.14 17.92 17.41
C ARG A 64 20.21 16.84 17.50
N ASP A 65 21.32 17.13 18.19
CA ASP A 65 22.41 16.17 18.42
C ASP A 65 21.98 14.96 19.25
N THR A 66 21.02 15.15 20.15
CA THR A 66 20.26 14.07 20.78
C THR A 66 18.81 14.23 20.40
N TYR A 67 18.30 13.28 19.61
CA TYR A 67 16.94 13.25 19.12
C TYR A 67 16.12 12.25 19.93
N ASP A 68 15.03 12.75 20.51
CA ASP A 68 14.07 11.93 21.24
C ASP A 68 13.08 11.32 20.24
N ALA A 69 13.24 10.01 20.00
CA ALA A 69 12.42 9.19 19.13
C ALA A 69 11.52 8.24 19.96
N THR A 70 11.11 8.66 21.16
CA THR A 70 10.20 7.85 21.99
C THR A 70 8.73 8.06 21.63
N GLU A 71 8.39 9.13 20.91
CA GLU A 71 7.03 9.51 20.54
C GLU A 71 6.83 9.54 19.02
N ASN A 72 5.57 9.42 18.59
CA ASN A 72 5.22 9.56 17.18
C ASN A 72 5.55 10.97 16.67
N GLY A 73 6.00 11.06 15.42
CA GLY A 73 6.08 12.32 14.70
C GLY A 73 4.70 12.76 14.20
N PRO A 74 4.58 13.99 13.68
CA PRO A 74 3.34 14.43 13.06
C PRO A 74 3.01 13.59 11.83
N ARG A 75 1.73 13.32 11.61
CA ARG A 75 1.25 12.70 10.36
C ARG A 75 0.99 13.76 9.29
N CYS A 76 0.92 13.33 8.03
CA CYS A 76 0.61 14.27 6.96
C CYS A 76 -0.86 14.72 7.03
N PRO A 77 -1.17 15.96 6.59
CA PRO A 77 -2.53 16.45 6.61
C PRO A 77 -3.49 15.64 5.73
N ALA A 78 -4.61 15.18 6.30
CA ALA A 78 -5.64 14.39 5.66
C ALA A 78 -7.03 14.65 6.28
N GLN A 79 -8.11 14.35 5.54
CA GLN A 79 -9.50 14.60 5.97
C GLN A 79 -10.21 13.39 6.58
N GLY A 80 -9.65 12.18 6.42
CA GLY A 80 -10.34 10.96 6.81
C GLY A 80 -10.59 10.85 8.32
N ASN A 81 -11.72 10.25 8.67
CA ASN A 81 -11.95 9.77 10.02
C ASN A 81 -11.05 8.55 10.25
N ARG A 82 -10.12 8.66 11.20
CA ARG A 82 -9.20 7.58 11.55
C ARG A 82 -9.93 6.55 12.41
N ASP A 83 -10.43 5.49 11.78
CA ASP A 83 -11.01 4.35 12.46
C ASP A 83 -10.80 3.03 11.71
N THR A 84 -11.16 1.92 12.36
CA THR A 84 -11.06 0.56 11.82
C THR A 84 -12.43 -0.04 11.50
N ARG A 85 -13.46 0.78 11.24
CA ARG A 85 -14.83 0.29 10.97
C ARG A 85 -14.90 -0.65 9.78
N VAL A 86 -14.09 -0.41 8.74
CA VAL A 86 -13.99 -1.29 7.56
C VAL A 86 -13.56 -2.71 7.92
N PHE A 87 -12.79 -2.88 9.00
CA PHE A 87 -12.38 -4.18 9.51
C PHE A 87 -13.38 -4.75 10.51
N GLN A 88 -14.38 -3.99 10.95
CA GLN A 88 -15.41 -4.41 11.91
C GLN A 88 -14.85 -4.82 13.29
N SER A 89 -13.66 -4.34 13.63
CA SER A 89 -13.02 -4.54 14.92
C SER A 89 -12.24 -3.28 15.28
N TYR A 90 -12.26 -2.88 16.55
CA TYR A 90 -11.69 -1.62 17.01
C TYR A 90 -10.18 -1.73 17.29
N LEU A 91 -9.40 -0.78 16.78
CA LEU A 91 -8.04 -0.51 17.25
C LEU A 91 -7.91 0.97 17.64
N PRO A 92 -7.24 1.29 18.76
CA PRO A 92 -7.06 2.66 19.18
C PRO A 92 -6.07 3.36 18.24
N TYR A 93 -6.51 4.46 17.63
CA TYR A 93 -5.65 5.32 16.84
C TYR A 93 -4.86 6.27 17.74
N PRO A 94 -3.56 6.50 17.45
CA PRO A 94 -2.78 7.48 18.19
C PRO A 94 -3.24 8.92 17.88
N ASP A 95 -3.21 9.80 18.88
CA ASP A 95 -3.53 11.23 18.77
C ASP A 95 -2.33 12.03 18.23
N ASP A 96 -1.89 11.65 17.02
CA ASP A 96 -0.78 12.31 16.35
C ASP A 96 -1.24 13.64 15.74
N ARG A 97 -0.51 14.73 16.01
CA ARG A 97 -0.77 16.01 15.33
C ARG A 97 -0.57 15.87 13.83
N GLN A 98 -1.25 16.73 13.06
CA GLN A 98 -1.02 16.89 11.63
C GLN A 98 -0.09 18.08 11.39
N ASP A 99 0.86 17.94 10.46
CA ASP A 99 1.73 19.04 10.06
C ASP A 99 2.18 18.88 8.60
N GLU A 100 1.98 19.92 7.79
CA GLU A 100 2.31 19.88 6.35
C GLU A 100 3.82 19.80 6.09
N PHE A 101 4.64 20.37 6.96
CA PHE A 101 6.07 20.58 6.74
C PHE A 101 6.96 19.63 7.54
N GLU A 102 6.43 19.07 8.62
CA GLU A 102 7.15 18.16 9.51
C GLU A 102 6.69 16.70 9.39
N CYS A 103 5.68 16.38 8.57
CA CYS A 103 5.16 15.01 8.47
C CYS A 103 6.05 14.00 7.77
N LEU A 104 7.13 14.41 7.10
CA LEU A 104 8.07 13.49 6.46
C LEU A 104 9.02 12.86 7.48
N ASN A 105 8.44 11.95 8.26
CA ASN A 105 9.11 11.15 9.26
C ASN A 105 8.77 9.66 9.10
N LEU A 106 9.57 8.84 9.76
CA LEU A 106 9.42 7.38 9.81
C LEU A 106 9.61 6.88 11.22
N PHE A 107 9.30 5.61 11.44
CA PHE A 107 9.72 4.91 12.65
C PHE A 107 10.36 3.57 12.33
N VAL A 108 11.27 3.15 13.21
CA VAL A 108 12.02 1.89 13.13
C VAL A 108 11.62 1.01 14.30
N VAL A 109 11.24 -0.24 14.02
CA VAL A 109 10.96 -1.28 15.00
C VAL A 109 11.94 -2.43 14.79
N ARG A 110 12.63 -2.84 15.85
CA ARG A 110 13.63 -3.92 15.79
C ARG A 110 13.58 -4.81 17.03
N PRO A 111 14.08 -6.05 16.96
CA PRO A 111 14.45 -6.81 18.16
C PRO A 111 15.57 -6.09 18.91
N SER A 112 15.57 -6.16 20.23
CA SER A 112 16.66 -5.62 21.03
C SER A 112 17.91 -6.48 20.95
N LYS A 113 19.08 -5.90 21.27
CA LYS A 113 20.35 -6.66 21.31
C LYS A 113 20.27 -7.84 22.27
N GLU A 114 19.66 -7.65 23.44
CA GLU A 114 19.47 -8.70 24.44
C GLU A 114 18.53 -9.81 23.94
N ALA A 115 17.47 -9.43 23.21
CA ALA A 115 16.55 -10.38 22.61
C ALA A 115 17.25 -11.22 21.53
N LEU A 116 18.03 -10.59 20.65
CA LEU A 116 18.84 -11.31 19.66
C LEU A 116 19.80 -12.29 20.33
N ALA A 117 20.48 -11.87 21.40
CA ALA A 117 21.39 -12.74 22.15
C ALA A 117 20.68 -13.96 22.78
N LYS A 118 19.44 -13.83 23.25
CA LYS A 118 18.63 -14.98 23.74
C LYS A 118 18.33 -16.02 22.65
N HIS A 119 18.42 -15.62 21.38
CA HIS A 119 18.19 -16.46 20.22
C HIS A 119 19.50 -16.84 19.50
N ASP A 120 20.65 -16.69 20.17
CA ASP A 120 22.00 -16.99 19.65
C ASP A 120 22.38 -16.15 18.41
N ILE A 121 21.85 -14.93 18.29
CA ILE A 121 22.15 -13.99 17.20
C ILE A 121 23.00 -12.84 17.75
N ASP A 122 24.22 -12.71 17.24
CA ASP A 122 25.13 -11.63 17.62
C ASP A 122 24.81 -10.34 16.85
N ALA A 123 24.33 -9.33 17.57
CA ALA A 123 23.92 -8.04 17.02
C ALA A 123 25.10 -7.17 16.51
N GLU A 124 26.34 -7.51 16.84
CA GLU A 124 27.52 -6.78 16.35
C GLU A 124 28.01 -7.30 14.98
N THR A 125 27.75 -8.56 14.68
CA THR A 125 28.19 -9.22 13.43
C THR A 125 27.04 -9.54 12.48
N THR A 126 25.82 -9.64 12.97
CA THR A 126 24.64 -9.95 12.15
C THR A 126 23.89 -8.68 11.76
N ARG A 127 23.70 -8.47 10.46
CA ARG A 127 22.83 -7.42 9.91
C ARG A 127 21.49 -8.02 9.51
N LEU A 128 20.39 -7.40 9.93
CA LEU A 128 19.04 -7.93 9.75
C LEU A 128 18.40 -7.42 8.45
N PRO A 129 17.65 -8.27 7.70
CA PRO A 129 16.80 -7.81 6.60
C PRO A 129 15.86 -6.68 7.03
N VAL A 130 15.52 -5.80 6.10
CA VAL A 130 14.73 -4.58 6.39
C VAL A 130 13.44 -4.59 5.58
N LEU A 131 12.30 -4.44 6.25
CA LEU A 131 11.00 -4.20 5.65
C LEU A 131 10.67 -2.71 5.74
N ILE A 132 10.46 -2.04 4.61
CA ILE A 132 9.87 -0.70 4.56
C ILE A 132 8.39 -0.83 4.22
N TRP A 133 7.52 -0.41 5.14
CA TRP A 133 6.08 -0.39 4.97
C TRP A 133 5.58 0.96 4.44
N ILE A 134 4.81 0.90 3.35
CA ILE A 134 4.10 2.03 2.75
C ILE A 134 2.60 1.84 3.00
N HIS A 135 2.01 2.73 3.78
CA HIS A 135 0.59 2.63 4.14
C HIS A 135 -0.35 2.85 2.95
N GLY A 136 -1.57 2.33 3.07
CA GLY A 136 -2.67 2.55 2.13
C GLY A 136 -3.41 3.88 2.38
N GLY A 137 -4.68 3.94 1.98
CA GLY A 137 -5.54 5.12 2.20
C GLY A 137 -5.84 5.94 0.94
N GLY A 138 -5.80 5.32 -0.24
CA GLY A 138 -6.26 5.93 -1.50
C GLY A 138 -5.49 7.18 -1.92
N PHE A 139 -4.27 7.37 -1.39
CA PHE A 139 -3.48 8.60 -1.51
C PHE A 139 -4.11 9.85 -0.90
N ILE A 140 -5.19 9.74 -0.12
CA ILE A 140 -5.90 10.86 0.52
C ILE A 140 -5.86 10.83 2.05
N ASP A 141 -5.57 9.66 2.61
CA ASP A 141 -5.51 9.39 4.04
C ASP A 141 -4.46 8.32 4.36
N GLY A 142 -4.28 8.04 5.64
CA GLY A 142 -3.37 7.05 6.19
C GLY A 142 -2.14 7.67 6.84
N ALA A 143 -1.47 6.88 7.67
CA ALA A 143 -0.19 7.24 8.28
C ALA A 143 0.65 5.99 8.50
N GLY A 144 1.97 6.16 8.57
CA GLY A 144 2.87 5.09 9.01
C GLY A 144 2.50 4.56 10.40
N THR A 145 1.89 5.40 11.24
CA THR A 145 1.44 5.10 12.62
C THR A 145 0.04 4.49 12.71
N ASP A 146 -0.59 4.13 11.59
CA ASP A 146 -1.89 3.47 11.63
C ASP A 146 -1.79 2.11 12.34
N PRO A 147 -2.65 1.84 13.34
CA PRO A 147 -2.51 0.68 14.23
C PRO A 147 -2.74 -0.64 13.51
N VAL A 148 -3.49 -0.64 12.39
CA VAL A 148 -3.72 -1.83 11.55
C VAL A 148 -2.42 -2.44 11.03
N SER A 149 -1.39 -1.61 10.81
CA SER A 149 -0.09 -2.00 10.28
C SER A 149 1.06 -1.75 11.27
N ASP A 150 0.79 -1.71 12.57
CA ASP A 150 1.88 -1.63 13.55
C ASP A 150 2.72 -2.92 13.48
N PRO A 151 4.03 -2.84 13.18
CA PRO A 151 4.85 -4.01 12.90
C PRO A 151 5.37 -4.71 14.15
N CYS A 152 5.12 -4.22 15.36
CA CYS A 152 5.74 -4.75 16.58
C CYS A 152 5.44 -6.24 16.80
N ARG A 153 4.20 -6.68 16.55
CA ARG A 153 3.84 -8.11 16.67
C ARG A 153 4.43 -8.96 15.54
N LEU A 154 4.54 -8.43 14.32
CA LEU A 154 5.17 -9.11 13.19
C LEU A 154 6.68 -9.29 13.41
N VAL A 155 7.37 -8.26 13.92
CA VAL A 155 8.80 -8.32 14.29
C VAL A 155 9.01 -9.29 15.47
N LEU A 156 8.11 -9.30 16.45
CA LEU A 156 8.16 -10.28 17.55
C LEU A 156 7.97 -11.72 17.04
N ARG A 157 7.04 -11.94 16.11
CA ARG A 157 6.82 -13.25 15.47
C ARG A 157 8.08 -13.72 14.73
N SER A 158 8.74 -12.83 13.99
CA SER A 158 9.96 -13.17 13.24
C SER A 158 11.14 -13.52 14.16
N LEU A 159 11.27 -12.82 15.30
CA LEU A 159 12.22 -13.19 16.35
C LEU A 159 11.91 -14.60 16.91
N CYS A 160 10.64 -14.89 17.23
CA CYS A 160 10.23 -16.22 17.68
C CYS A 160 10.50 -17.32 16.64
N ASN A 161 10.44 -16.99 15.35
CA ASN A 161 10.76 -17.88 14.23
C ASN A 161 12.27 -18.03 13.99
N LYS A 162 13.12 -17.34 14.76
CA LYS A 162 14.58 -17.26 14.56
C LYS A 162 14.97 -16.68 13.19
N THR A 163 14.09 -15.85 12.62
CA THR A 163 14.31 -15.12 11.38
C THR A 163 14.02 -13.63 11.59
N PRO A 164 14.72 -12.95 12.52
CA PRO A 164 14.42 -11.56 12.84
C PRO A 164 14.67 -10.63 11.65
N PHE A 165 13.85 -9.58 11.58
CA PHE A 165 14.01 -8.48 10.62
C PHE A 165 13.70 -7.13 11.30
N ILE A 166 14.09 -6.03 10.65
CA ILE A 166 13.76 -4.67 11.09
C ILE A 166 12.63 -4.12 10.24
N ALA A 167 11.60 -3.55 10.88
CA ALA A 167 10.52 -2.88 10.18
C ALA A 167 10.70 -1.35 10.22
N VAL A 168 10.41 -0.68 9.11
CA VAL A 168 10.40 0.77 8.99
C VAL A 168 9.08 1.20 8.38
N SER A 169 8.28 1.98 9.08
CA SER A 169 7.04 2.56 8.52
C SER A 169 7.25 4.03 8.22
N ILE A 170 6.82 4.48 7.04
CA ILE A 170 7.06 5.83 6.55
C ILE A 170 5.74 6.62 6.43
N ASN A 171 5.79 7.92 6.69
CA ASN A 171 4.78 8.86 6.22
C ASN A 171 5.21 9.44 4.86
N TYR A 172 4.24 9.82 4.02
CA TYR A 172 4.47 10.56 2.78
C TYR A 172 3.32 11.54 2.54
N ARG A 173 3.52 12.64 1.80
CA ARG A 173 2.44 13.62 1.59
C ARG A 173 1.26 12.99 0.83
N LEU A 174 0.05 13.38 1.22
CA LEU A 174 -1.22 12.85 0.73
C LEU A 174 -2.08 13.97 0.12
N GLY A 175 -3.18 13.56 -0.52
CA GLY A 175 -4.23 14.40 -1.06
C GLY A 175 -3.68 15.53 -1.93
N ILE A 176 -4.22 16.72 -1.71
CA ILE A 176 -3.78 17.93 -2.44
C ILE A 176 -2.31 18.28 -2.21
N PHE A 177 -1.71 17.88 -1.09
CA PHE A 177 -0.32 18.23 -0.76
C PHE A 177 0.70 17.32 -1.43
N GLY A 178 0.37 16.03 -1.60
CA GLY A 178 1.26 15.03 -2.21
C GLY A 178 0.95 14.72 -3.67
N PHE A 179 -0.30 14.87 -4.08
CA PHE A 179 -0.81 14.43 -5.38
C PHE A 179 -1.73 15.47 -6.03
N GLY A 180 -1.77 16.70 -5.50
CA GLY A 180 -2.29 17.85 -6.23
C GLY A 180 -1.36 18.17 -7.40
N ALA A 181 -1.94 18.47 -8.56
CA ALA A 181 -1.21 18.65 -9.80
C ALA A 181 -1.83 19.76 -10.65
N SER A 182 -0.96 20.53 -11.31
CA SER A 182 -1.35 21.43 -12.38
C SER A 182 -0.12 21.83 -13.20
N SER A 183 -0.36 22.27 -14.43
CA SER A 183 0.65 22.88 -15.29
C SER A 183 1.22 24.16 -14.66
N ASP A 184 0.44 24.85 -13.83
CA ASP A 184 0.93 26.01 -13.07
C ASP A 184 2.00 25.61 -12.05
N MET A 185 1.80 24.49 -11.34
CA MET A 185 2.80 23.99 -10.39
C MET A 185 4.11 23.63 -11.09
N ILE A 186 4.06 23.02 -12.29
CA ILE A 186 5.24 22.72 -13.09
C ILE A 186 5.94 24.03 -13.52
N ALA A 187 5.18 25.00 -14.03
CA ALA A 187 5.71 26.29 -14.46
C ALA A 187 6.32 27.10 -13.30
N ALA A 188 5.87 26.88 -12.07
CA ALA A 188 6.36 27.55 -10.87
C ALA A 188 7.67 26.98 -10.30
N GLN A 189 8.25 25.90 -10.87
CA GLN A 189 9.43 25.23 -10.30
C GLN A 189 10.78 25.98 -10.48
N GLY A 190 10.75 27.24 -10.92
CA GLY A 190 11.96 28.04 -11.16
C GLY A 190 12.69 27.65 -12.45
N SER A 191 13.41 28.60 -13.06
CA SER A 191 14.08 28.42 -14.35
C SER A 191 15.41 27.67 -14.29
N ASP A 192 15.96 27.49 -13.10
CA ASP A 192 17.38 27.15 -12.92
C ASP A 192 17.67 25.65 -12.99
N SER A 193 16.65 24.81 -13.20
CA SER A 193 16.79 23.37 -13.38
C SER A 193 15.71 22.81 -14.30
N SER A 194 15.94 21.62 -14.86
CA SER A 194 14.91 20.92 -15.64
C SER A 194 13.65 20.70 -14.81
N PRO A 195 12.45 20.89 -15.38
CA PRO A 195 11.20 20.72 -14.65
C PRO A 195 11.07 19.29 -14.14
N LYS A 196 10.53 19.15 -12.93
CA LYS A 196 10.24 17.87 -12.29
C LYS A 196 8.72 17.65 -12.24
N GLY A 197 8.32 16.39 -12.18
CA GLY A 197 6.90 16.04 -12.13
C GLY A 197 6.23 16.38 -10.79
N VAL A 198 4.90 16.29 -10.76
CA VAL A 198 4.05 16.80 -9.66
C VAL A 198 3.52 15.71 -8.74
N ASN A 199 3.98 14.47 -8.91
CA ASN A 199 3.69 13.36 -8.01
C ASN A 199 4.58 13.41 -6.74
N PHE A 200 4.45 14.48 -5.95
CA PHE A 200 5.32 14.78 -4.81
C PHE A 200 5.38 13.65 -3.76
N GLY A 201 4.24 13.00 -3.48
CA GLY A 201 4.16 11.90 -2.52
C GLY A 201 4.99 10.68 -2.91
N LEU A 202 5.12 10.38 -4.22
CA LEU A 202 6.03 9.31 -4.67
C LEU A 202 7.50 9.68 -4.46
N TYR A 203 7.83 10.95 -4.69
CA TYR A 203 9.19 11.45 -4.44
C TYR A 203 9.54 11.39 -2.95
N ASP A 204 8.59 11.72 -2.07
CA ASP A 204 8.75 11.60 -0.62
C ASP A 204 9.04 10.15 -0.19
N GLN A 205 8.38 9.17 -0.80
CA GLN A 205 8.64 7.74 -0.55
C GLN A 205 10.06 7.35 -0.98
N LYS A 206 10.50 7.80 -2.16
CA LYS A 206 11.87 7.54 -2.65
C LYS A 206 12.92 8.13 -1.71
N LEU A 207 12.71 9.34 -1.20
CA LEU A 207 13.61 9.93 -0.19
C LEU A 207 13.65 9.12 1.10
N ALA A 208 12.53 8.54 1.53
CA ALA A 208 12.53 7.65 2.70
C ALA A 208 13.37 6.40 2.44
N PHE A 209 13.32 5.81 1.24
CA PHE A 209 14.17 4.67 0.90
C PHE A 209 15.65 5.02 0.89
N ILE A 210 16.01 6.19 0.34
CA ILE A 210 17.39 6.69 0.36
C ILE A 210 17.86 6.90 1.80
N TRP A 211 16.99 7.48 2.65
CA TRP A 211 17.29 7.62 4.08
C TRP A 211 17.53 6.27 4.74
N VAL A 212 16.64 5.29 4.53
CA VAL A 212 16.80 3.95 5.10
C VAL A 212 18.11 3.33 4.63
N LYS A 213 18.40 3.35 3.33
CA LYS A 213 19.64 2.78 2.78
C LYS A 213 20.89 3.40 3.39
N ARG A 214 20.91 4.72 3.64
CA ARG A 214 22.06 5.41 4.27
C ARG A 214 22.21 5.14 5.77
N ASN A 215 21.11 4.86 6.48
CA ASN A 215 21.08 4.97 7.94
C ASN A 215 20.77 3.66 8.66
N ILE A 216 20.15 2.68 8.01
CA ILE A 216 19.59 1.51 8.70
C ILE A 216 20.65 0.59 9.32
N ALA A 217 21.89 0.64 8.82
CA ALA A 217 23.03 -0.05 9.42
C ALA A 217 23.28 0.40 10.88
N ALA A 218 23.03 1.67 11.23
CA ALA A 218 23.13 2.14 12.61
C ALA A 218 22.07 1.49 13.54
N PHE A 219 20.95 1.06 12.96
CA PHE A 219 19.88 0.36 13.67
C PHE A 219 20.07 -1.18 13.66
N GLY A 220 21.14 -1.70 13.04
CA GLY A 220 21.39 -3.13 12.93
C GLY A 220 20.85 -3.77 11.64
N GLY A 221 20.36 -2.98 10.70
CA GLY A 221 19.83 -3.47 9.43
C GLY A 221 20.89 -3.70 8.37
N ASP A 222 20.56 -4.53 7.39
CA ASP A 222 21.31 -4.77 6.16
C ASP A 222 20.71 -3.89 5.05
N ASP A 223 21.48 -2.89 4.61
CA ASP A 223 21.09 -1.93 3.58
C ASP A 223 21.14 -2.50 2.14
N THR A 224 21.55 -3.76 2.01
CA THR A 224 21.48 -4.55 0.76
C THR A 224 20.27 -5.47 0.71
N LYS A 225 19.65 -5.78 1.86
CA LYS A 225 18.46 -6.64 1.98
C LYS A 225 17.20 -5.85 2.37
N ILE A 226 16.86 -4.86 1.55
CA ILE A 226 15.68 -4.03 1.74
C ILE A 226 14.51 -4.59 0.92
N THR A 227 13.38 -4.79 1.59
CA THR A 227 12.07 -5.13 1.01
C THR A 227 11.14 -3.94 1.19
N ILE A 228 10.55 -3.42 0.10
CA ILE A 228 9.40 -2.51 0.21
C ILE A 228 8.11 -3.31 0.19
N MET A 229 7.11 -2.92 0.98
CA MET A 229 5.80 -3.56 0.97
C MET A 229 4.71 -2.54 1.30
N GLY A 230 3.54 -2.70 0.69
CA GLY A 230 2.41 -1.84 1.02
C GLY A 230 1.08 -2.42 0.57
N GLN A 231 0.01 -1.86 1.12
CA GLN A 231 -1.36 -2.29 0.84
C GLN A 231 -2.16 -1.21 0.12
N SER A 232 -3.04 -1.60 -0.82
CA SER A 232 -3.89 -0.66 -1.56
C SER A 232 -3.05 0.42 -2.27
N ALA A 233 -3.24 1.71 -1.97
CA ALA A 233 -2.40 2.79 -2.47
C ALA A 233 -0.90 2.58 -2.20
N GLY A 234 -0.52 2.02 -1.04
CA GLY A 234 0.86 1.67 -0.72
C GLY A 234 1.39 0.52 -1.59
N GLY A 235 0.54 -0.43 -1.97
CA GLY A 235 0.87 -1.49 -2.93
C GLY A 235 1.07 -0.93 -4.35
N VAL A 236 0.21 0.02 -4.76
CA VAL A 236 0.37 0.76 -6.02
C VAL A 236 1.70 1.54 -6.02
N SER A 237 2.04 2.19 -4.90
CA SER A 237 3.36 2.82 -4.72
C SER A 237 4.51 1.83 -4.88
N CYS A 238 4.44 0.65 -4.26
CA CYS A 238 5.45 -0.40 -4.43
C CYS A 238 5.58 -0.82 -5.90
N HIS A 239 4.47 -0.93 -6.63
CA HIS A 239 4.50 -1.24 -8.07
C HIS A 239 5.21 -0.14 -8.87
N LEU A 240 4.96 1.15 -8.58
CA LEU A 240 5.59 2.25 -9.31
C LEU A 240 7.10 2.32 -9.08
N HIS A 241 7.54 2.16 -7.83
CA HIS A 241 8.96 2.07 -7.50
C HIS A 241 9.60 0.84 -8.14
N LEU A 242 8.87 -0.29 -8.22
CA LEU A 242 9.31 -1.49 -8.94
C LEU A 242 9.46 -1.22 -10.44
N LEU A 243 8.54 -0.50 -11.08
CA LEU A 243 8.66 -0.14 -12.49
C LEU A 243 9.82 0.82 -12.75
N GLU A 244 10.08 1.76 -11.85
CA GLU A 244 11.30 2.59 -11.90
C GLU A 244 12.55 1.70 -11.84
N ALA A 245 12.62 0.79 -10.85
CA ALA A 245 13.75 -0.11 -10.67
C ALA A 245 13.90 -1.09 -11.84
N GLU A 246 12.82 -1.57 -12.45
CA GLU A 246 12.83 -2.55 -13.55
C GLU A 246 13.26 -1.89 -14.87
N LEU A 247 12.74 -0.71 -15.18
CA LEU A 247 12.95 -0.02 -16.46
C LEU A 247 14.12 0.97 -16.43
N GLY A 248 14.61 1.35 -15.25
CA GLY A 248 15.78 2.22 -15.06
C GLY A 248 17.12 1.48 -15.16
N MET A 249 18.22 2.23 -15.18
CA MET A 249 19.60 1.70 -15.26
C MET A 249 20.34 1.73 -13.92
N GLU A 250 19.87 2.53 -12.96
CA GLU A 250 20.45 2.66 -11.62
C GLU A 250 20.21 1.40 -10.79
N LYS A 251 21.14 1.10 -9.89
CA LYS A 251 20.96 0.05 -8.89
C LYS A 251 19.72 0.31 -8.03
N PRO A 252 18.82 -0.68 -7.87
CA PRO A 252 17.62 -0.52 -7.04
C PRO A 252 17.95 -0.19 -5.57
N LEU A 253 17.06 0.59 -4.94
CA LEU A 253 17.13 0.90 -3.50
C LEU A 253 16.66 -0.27 -2.62
N PHE A 254 16.07 -1.29 -3.22
CA PHE A 254 15.46 -2.45 -2.58
C PHE A 254 15.64 -3.68 -3.49
N CYS A 255 15.72 -4.86 -2.89
CA CYS A 255 15.87 -6.12 -3.61
C CYS A 255 14.56 -6.91 -3.71
N LYS A 256 13.52 -6.50 -2.96
CA LYS A 256 12.18 -7.12 -3.00
C LYS A 256 11.04 -6.11 -2.88
N ALA A 257 9.89 -6.44 -3.48
CA ALA A 257 8.68 -5.62 -3.43
C ALA A 257 7.43 -6.47 -3.17
N GLY A 258 6.65 -6.10 -2.14
CA GLY A 258 5.34 -6.69 -1.83
C GLY A 258 4.18 -5.76 -2.20
N LEU A 259 3.35 -6.18 -3.14
CA LEU A 259 2.24 -5.42 -3.72
C LEU A 259 0.92 -6.00 -3.21
N MET A 260 0.51 -5.63 -1.99
CA MET A 260 -0.67 -6.20 -1.36
C MET A 260 -1.94 -5.51 -1.86
N SER A 261 -2.73 -6.21 -2.68
CA SER A 261 -4.01 -5.68 -3.17
C SER A 261 -3.93 -4.29 -3.80
N GLY A 262 -2.82 -3.97 -4.47
CA GLY A 262 -2.58 -2.66 -5.06
C GLY A 262 -1.59 -2.74 -6.21
N LEU A 263 -2.07 -2.56 -7.43
CA LEU A 263 -1.25 -2.47 -8.64
C LEU A 263 -1.69 -1.26 -9.46
N VAL A 264 -0.75 -0.68 -10.21
CA VAL A 264 -1.05 0.47 -11.06
C VAL A 264 -2.19 0.15 -12.04
N GLY A 265 -3.05 1.14 -12.26
CA GLY A 265 -4.22 1.03 -13.12
C GLY A 265 -5.48 0.48 -12.44
N GLY A 266 -5.45 0.17 -11.13
CA GLY A 266 -6.67 -0.21 -10.37
C GLY A 266 -7.66 0.95 -10.15
N LEU A 267 -7.15 2.18 -10.13
CA LEU A 267 -7.89 3.41 -10.41
C LEU A 267 -7.15 4.11 -11.57
N GLU A 268 -7.87 4.69 -12.53
CA GLU A 268 -7.22 5.33 -13.68
C GLU A 268 -6.32 6.50 -13.22
N LEU A 269 -5.16 6.58 -13.84
CA LEU A 269 -4.24 7.70 -13.64
C LEU A 269 -4.89 8.97 -14.21
N THR A 270 -4.75 10.08 -13.48
CA THR A 270 -5.27 11.37 -13.92
C THR A 270 -4.38 11.95 -15.03
N SER A 271 -4.98 12.44 -16.12
CA SER A 271 -4.25 13.21 -17.12
C SER A 271 -3.99 14.64 -16.63
N MET A 272 -2.92 15.29 -17.11
CA MET A 272 -2.67 16.70 -16.81
C MET A 272 -3.87 17.61 -17.15
N GLY A 273 -4.60 17.34 -18.24
CA GLY A 273 -5.80 18.11 -18.59
C GLY A 273 -6.89 18.05 -17.53
N LYS A 274 -7.14 16.88 -16.93
CA LYS A 274 -8.11 16.71 -15.84
C LYS A 274 -7.59 17.31 -14.52
N ALA A 275 -6.28 17.23 -14.28
CA ALA A 275 -5.65 17.92 -13.16
C ALA A 275 -5.78 19.45 -13.27
N ASP A 276 -5.58 20.02 -14.46
CA ASP A 276 -5.72 21.45 -14.74
C ASP A 276 -7.18 21.94 -14.61
N GLN A 277 -8.16 21.10 -14.97
CA GLN A 277 -9.58 21.38 -14.71
C GLN A 277 -9.86 21.51 -13.21
N ARG A 278 -9.43 20.52 -12.42
CA ARG A 278 -9.52 20.57 -10.95
C ARG A 278 -8.81 21.81 -10.39
N TRP A 279 -7.61 22.09 -10.85
CA TRP A 279 -6.86 23.27 -10.44
C TRP A 279 -7.60 24.59 -10.73
N THR A 280 -8.28 24.67 -11.88
CA THR A 280 -9.11 25.82 -12.25
C THR A 280 -10.31 25.98 -11.32
N GLU A 281 -10.97 24.89 -10.93
CA GLU A 281 -12.07 24.91 -9.96
C GLU A 281 -11.61 25.42 -8.60
N LEU A 282 -10.43 25.00 -8.13
CA LEU A 282 -9.83 25.48 -6.90
C LEU A 282 -9.49 26.97 -6.99
N CYS A 283 -8.90 27.42 -8.09
CA CYS A 283 -8.66 28.84 -8.34
C CYS A 283 -9.96 29.65 -8.30
N ARG A 284 -11.05 29.12 -8.89
CA ARG A 284 -12.38 29.76 -8.88
C ARG A 284 -12.95 29.85 -7.46
N LEU A 285 -12.87 28.76 -6.70
CA LEU A 285 -13.35 28.72 -5.31
C LEU A 285 -12.67 29.80 -4.45
N TRP A 286 -11.36 29.96 -4.60
CA TRP A 286 -10.56 30.95 -3.87
C TRP A 286 -10.46 32.31 -4.54
N SER A 287 -11.22 32.55 -5.62
CA SER A 287 -11.21 33.81 -6.37
C SER A 287 -9.80 34.28 -6.78
N VAL A 288 -8.94 33.35 -7.21
CA VAL A 288 -7.58 33.64 -7.67
C VAL A 288 -7.64 34.35 -9.03
N GLN A 289 -7.18 35.60 -9.12
CA GLN A 289 -7.28 36.47 -10.31
C GLN A 289 -5.92 36.69 -11.03
N ALA A 290 -4.91 35.86 -10.76
CA ALA A 290 -3.58 36.07 -11.32
C ALA A 290 -3.41 35.56 -12.75
N ASN A 291 -2.78 36.39 -13.60
CA ASN A 291 -2.61 36.11 -15.03
C ASN A 291 -1.47 35.12 -15.32
N ASN A 292 -0.45 35.04 -14.45
CA ASN A 292 0.67 34.12 -14.62
C ASN A 292 0.57 32.93 -13.62
N PRO A 293 1.10 31.75 -13.99
CA PRO A 293 1.00 30.54 -13.19
C PRO A 293 1.68 30.65 -11.81
N VAL A 294 2.81 31.35 -11.72
CA VAL A 294 3.59 31.49 -10.48
C VAL A 294 2.76 32.20 -9.42
N ASP A 295 2.19 33.34 -9.76
CA ASP A 295 1.34 34.11 -8.85
C ASP A 295 0.09 33.32 -8.43
N ARG A 296 -0.51 32.51 -9.33
CA ARG A 296 -1.65 31.64 -8.97
C ARG A 296 -1.25 30.61 -7.91
N VAL A 297 -0.12 29.94 -8.12
CA VAL A 297 0.41 28.97 -7.14
C VAL A 297 0.72 29.67 -5.82
N ASP A 298 1.38 30.83 -5.84
CA ASP A 298 1.76 31.57 -4.64
C ASP A 298 0.56 32.09 -3.85
N MET A 299 -0.53 32.49 -4.52
CA MET A 299 -1.78 32.84 -3.86
C MET A 299 -2.38 31.61 -3.13
N LEU A 300 -2.42 30.45 -3.79
CA LEU A 300 -2.97 29.23 -3.20
C LEU A 300 -2.07 28.64 -2.09
N ARG A 301 -0.74 28.86 -2.14
CA ARG A 301 0.20 28.50 -1.07
C ARG A 301 -0.08 29.22 0.26
N ARG A 302 -0.73 30.39 0.22
CA ARG A 302 -1.05 31.17 1.44
C ARG A 302 -2.31 30.70 2.16
N ILE A 303 -3.10 29.81 1.55
CA ILE A 303 -4.31 29.27 2.17
C ILE A 303 -3.91 28.38 3.37
N PRO A 304 -4.54 28.53 4.55
CA PRO A 304 -4.30 27.63 5.67
C PRO A 304 -4.56 26.17 5.31
N THR A 305 -3.72 25.24 5.82
CA THR A 305 -3.81 23.80 5.52
C THR A 305 -5.23 23.25 5.73
N LYS A 306 -5.90 23.64 6.81
CA LYS A 306 -7.28 23.22 7.11
C LYS A 306 -8.30 23.69 6.07
N ASP A 307 -8.17 24.92 5.59
CA ASP A 307 -9.13 25.49 4.62
C ASP A 307 -8.91 24.89 3.23
N LEU A 308 -7.66 24.60 2.89
CA LEU A 308 -7.34 23.89 1.65
C LEU A 308 -7.87 22.45 1.67
N LEU A 309 -7.84 21.78 2.83
CA LEU A 309 -8.53 20.51 3.00
C LEU A 309 -10.05 20.70 2.85
N ASN A 310 -10.68 21.64 3.55
CA ASN A 310 -12.13 21.88 3.40
C ASN A 310 -12.55 22.12 1.94
N SER A 311 -11.69 22.77 1.14
CA SER A 311 -11.91 23.00 -0.29
C SER A 311 -12.05 21.70 -1.08
N VAL A 312 -11.25 20.68 -0.78
CA VAL A 312 -11.33 19.36 -1.42
C VAL A 312 -12.70 18.71 -1.13
N SER A 313 -13.24 18.88 0.09
CA SER A 313 -14.58 18.38 0.42
C SER A 313 -15.67 19.17 -0.33
N GLU A 314 -15.56 20.50 -0.37
CA GLU A 314 -16.51 21.39 -1.07
C GLU A 314 -16.56 21.12 -2.58
N LEU A 315 -15.39 20.90 -3.18
CA LEU A 315 -15.24 20.52 -4.59
C LEU A 315 -15.55 19.04 -4.85
N ARG A 316 -15.87 18.26 -3.81
CA ARG A 316 -16.18 16.82 -3.90
C ARG A 316 -15.06 16.00 -4.56
N TRP A 317 -13.81 16.34 -4.26
CA TRP A 317 -12.66 15.57 -4.73
C TRP A 317 -12.44 14.37 -3.82
N VAL A 318 -13.15 13.28 -4.13
CA VAL A 318 -13.17 12.07 -3.30
C VAL A 318 -11.89 11.23 -3.43
N LEU A 319 -11.15 11.35 -4.54
CA LEU A 319 -9.89 10.64 -4.76
C LEU A 319 -8.83 11.55 -5.39
N PHE A 320 -7.60 11.40 -4.93
CA PHE A 320 -6.41 11.87 -5.63
C PHE A 320 -5.73 10.66 -6.28
N THR A 321 -5.91 10.50 -7.59
CA THR A 321 -5.15 9.49 -8.33
C THR A 321 -3.85 10.10 -8.83
N LEU A 322 -2.86 9.22 -9.01
CA LEU A 322 -1.56 9.56 -9.59
C LEU A 322 -1.71 10.20 -10.97
N VAL A 323 -0.81 11.10 -11.32
CA VAL A 323 -0.93 11.93 -12.52
C VAL A 323 0.10 11.52 -13.56
N ILE A 324 -0.36 11.33 -14.81
CA ILE A 324 0.53 11.21 -15.98
C ILE A 324 0.96 12.64 -16.33
N ASP A 325 2.09 13.06 -15.76
CA ASP A 325 2.69 14.40 -15.93
C ASP A 325 3.77 14.43 -17.02
N GLU A 326 4.05 13.29 -17.66
CA GLU A 326 5.11 13.07 -18.65
C GLU A 326 6.53 13.40 -18.13
N LEU A 327 6.69 13.63 -16.83
CA LEU A 327 7.95 13.93 -16.17
C LEU A 327 8.33 12.81 -15.20
N THR A 328 7.47 12.56 -14.20
CA THR A 328 7.57 11.47 -13.22
C THR A 328 6.90 10.20 -13.73
N ILE A 329 5.66 10.29 -14.22
CA ILE A 329 4.93 9.15 -14.80
C ILE A 329 4.67 9.46 -16.28
N ARG A 330 5.18 8.59 -17.15
CA ARG A 330 5.05 8.72 -18.61
C ARG A 330 4.28 7.56 -19.18
N LYS A 331 3.54 7.77 -20.26
CA LYS A 331 2.99 6.64 -21.03
C LYS A 331 4.11 5.77 -21.58
N SER A 332 3.88 4.46 -21.65
CA SER A 332 4.86 3.50 -22.14
C SER A 332 4.22 2.39 -22.96
N ASP A 333 4.84 2.09 -24.10
CA ASP A 333 4.47 0.97 -24.97
C ASP A 333 5.22 -0.33 -24.64
N LEU A 334 5.93 -0.37 -23.50
CA LEU A 334 6.70 -1.55 -23.06
C LEU A 334 5.84 -2.67 -22.45
N GLY A 335 4.51 -2.60 -22.61
CA GLY A 335 3.54 -3.60 -22.13
C GLY A 335 2.99 -3.36 -20.72
N CYS A 336 3.65 -2.51 -19.92
CA CYS A 336 3.19 -2.09 -18.59
C CYS A 336 2.35 -0.79 -18.59
N GLY A 337 2.17 -0.16 -19.75
CA GLY A 337 1.34 1.04 -19.95
C GLY A 337 1.97 2.35 -19.48
N ILE A 338 2.88 2.31 -18.50
CA ILE A 338 3.60 3.48 -17.99
C ILE A 338 5.07 3.19 -17.68
N SER A 339 5.87 4.25 -17.56
CA SER A 339 7.20 4.23 -16.97
C SER A 339 7.33 5.30 -15.89
N VAL A 340 8.20 5.07 -14.90
CA VAL A 340 8.37 5.93 -13.73
C VAL A 340 9.79 6.48 -13.66
N HIS A 341 9.94 7.77 -13.38
CA HIS A 341 11.19 8.52 -13.41
C HIS A 341 11.27 9.49 -12.22
N LEU A 342 11.82 9.07 -11.08
CA LEU A 342 11.91 9.90 -9.87
C LEU A 342 13.29 10.55 -9.69
N GLY A 343 14.11 10.57 -10.74
CA GLY A 343 15.45 11.16 -10.76
C GLY A 343 16.50 10.34 -10.01
N HIS A 344 17.72 10.86 -9.92
CA HIS A 344 18.86 10.14 -9.31
C HIS A 344 18.63 9.85 -7.83
N ASN A 345 19.03 8.67 -7.37
CA ASN A 345 18.94 8.29 -5.97
C ASN A 345 19.94 9.03 -5.04
N GLY A 346 20.90 9.76 -5.61
CA GLY A 346 21.94 10.50 -4.87
C GLY A 346 22.88 9.61 -4.06
N LEU A 347 22.92 8.31 -4.38
CA LEU A 347 23.90 7.34 -3.92
C LEU A 347 24.92 7.12 -5.04
N ASP A 348 25.87 6.20 -4.87
CA ASP A 348 26.86 5.89 -5.91
C ASP A 348 26.16 5.59 -7.25
N ASP A 349 26.72 6.12 -8.36
CA ASP A 349 26.21 5.96 -9.74
C ASP A 349 26.41 4.52 -10.28
N GLU A 350 26.20 3.51 -9.44
CA GLU A 350 26.30 2.11 -9.83
C GLU A 350 25.17 1.75 -10.80
N THR A 351 25.57 1.21 -11.95
CA THR A 351 24.64 0.64 -12.91
C THR A 351 24.26 -0.77 -12.49
N LYS A 352 22.96 -1.09 -12.56
CA LYS A 352 22.48 -2.43 -12.26
C LYS A 352 22.94 -3.41 -13.34
N PRO A 353 23.41 -4.62 -13.00
CA PRO A 353 23.56 -5.70 -13.96
C PRO A 353 22.23 -5.99 -14.65
N SER A 354 22.28 -6.32 -15.94
CA SER A 354 21.08 -6.59 -16.72
C SER A 354 20.25 -7.79 -16.21
N ASP A 355 20.81 -8.64 -15.36
CA ASP A 355 20.19 -9.81 -14.72
C ASP A 355 19.78 -9.60 -13.27
N GLU A 356 20.11 -8.45 -12.68
CA GLU A 356 19.59 -8.09 -11.37
C GLU A 356 18.08 -7.86 -11.46
N LYS A 357 17.32 -8.68 -10.73
CA LYS A 357 15.87 -8.60 -10.67
C LYS A 357 15.39 -8.45 -9.23
N VAL A 358 14.49 -7.50 -9.03
CA VAL A 358 13.76 -7.35 -7.76
C VAL A 358 12.74 -8.49 -7.65
N GLN A 359 12.74 -9.21 -6.52
CA GLN A 359 11.74 -10.25 -6.26
C GLN A 359 10.40 -9.62 -5.92
N VAL A 360 9.31 -10.20 -6.41
CA VAL A 360 7.96 -9.61 -6.31
C VAL A 360 7.03 -10.56 -5.58
N LEU A 361 6.29 -10.06 -4.61
CA LEU A 361 5.14 -10.74 -4.01
C LEU A 361 3.87 -9.93 -4.30
N MET A 362 3.00 -10.43 -5.17
CA MET A 362 1.73 -9.79 -5.48
C MET A 362 0.60 -10.46 -4.70
N SER A 363 -0.47 -9.72 -4.42
CA SER A 363 -1.68 -10.32 -3.89
C SER A 363 -2.98 -9.64 -4.29
N ALA A 364 -4.06 -10.41 -4.17
CA ALA A 364 -5.41 -9.89 -4.16
C ALA A 364 -6.28 -10.68 -3.18
N THR A 365 -7.36 -10.06 -2.74
CA THR A 365 -8.47 -10.70 -2.02
C THR A 365 -9.60 -10.98 -3.02
N ASP A 366 -10.43 -11.98 -2.73
CA ASP A 366 -11.40 -12.54 -3.68
C ASP A 366 -12.56 -11.59 -4.02
N ASP A 367 -13.15 -10.97 -3.00
CA ASP A 367 -14.40 -10.23 -3.15
C ASP A 367 -14.29 -8.77 -2.67
N LYS A 368 -13.35 -8.07 -3.30
CA LYS A 368 -12.90 -6.73 -2.88
C LYS A 368 -14.00 -5.69 -2.82
N PHE A 369 -14.90 -5.71 -3.79
CA PHE A 369 -15.88 -4.66 -4.01
C PHE A 369 -17.29 -5.01 -3.57
N ARG A 370 -17.61 -6.26 -3.24
CA ARG A 370 -18.92 -6.61 -2.67
C ARG A 370 -19.26 -5.80 -1.45
N GLY A 371 -18.30 -5.57 -0.55
CA GLY A 371 -18.51 -4.71 0.61
C GLY A 371 -18.99 -3.31 0.25
N PHE A 372 -18.31 -2.69 -0.72
CA PHE A 372 -18.68 -1.37 -1.20
C PHE A 372 -20.02 -1.39 -1.95
N ALA A 373 -20.30 -2.44 -2.72
CA ALA A 373 -21.57 -2.61 -3.42
C ALA A 373 -22.76 -2.78 -2.46
N LEU A 374 -22.60 -3.58 -1.39
CA LEU A 374 -23.60 -3.74 -0.33
C LEU A 374 -23.94 -2.40 0.34
N MET A 375 -22.95 -1.52 0.51
CA MET A 375 -23.15 -0.20 1.10
C MET A 375 -23.83 0.81 0.17
N ALA A 376 -23.80 0.59 -1.14
CA ALA A 376 -24.16 1.59 -2.15
C ALA A 376 -25.58 1.48 -2.73
N ASN A 377 -26.39 0.54 -2.25
CA ASN A 377 -27.77 0.29 -2.69
C ASN A 377 -27.90 0.19 -4.23
N TRP A 378 -27.24 -0.84 -4.77
CA TRP A 378 -27.15 -1.19 -6.18
C TRP A 378 -28.49 -1.20 -6.95
N ASP A 379 -28.46 -0.79 -8.24
CA ASP A 379 -29.60 -0.86 -9.17
C ASP A 379 -29.15 -1.43 -10.53
N TYR A 380 -29.77 -2.53 -10.96
CA TYR A 380 -29.42 -3.23 -12.19
C TYR A 380 -29.66 -2.39 -13.45
N THR A 381 -30.75 -1.62 -13.49
CA THR A 381 -31.10 -0.83 -14.69
C THR A 381 -30.06 0.25 -14.95
N LYS A 382 -29.69 0.99 -13.89
CA LYS A 382 -28.64 2.00 -13.90
C LYS A 382 -27.30 1.36 -14.27
N PHE A 383 -26.97 0.22 -13.68
CA PHE A 383 -25.76 -0.52 -14.05
C PHE A 383 -25.71 -0.86 -15.53
N HIS A 384 -26.74 -1.54 -16.03
CA HIS A 384 -26.77 -2.02 -17.40
C HIS A 384 -26.63 -0.86 -18.37
N TYR A 385 -27.32 0.25 -18.11
CA TYR A 385 -27.20 1.48 -18.89
C TYR A 385 -25.77 2.09 -18.86
N LEU A 386 -25.20 2.29 -17.68
CA LEU A 386 -23.85 2.86 -17.55
C LEU A 386 -22.78 1.93 -18.16
N PHE A 387 -22.97 0.63 -18.02
CA PHE A 387 -22.10 -0.40 -18.56
C PHE A 387 -22.14 -0.39 -20.08
N THR A 388 -23.30 -0.70 -20.68
CA THR A 388 -23.46 -0.79 -22.15
C THR A 388 -23.07 0.49 -22.89
N SER A 389 -23.39 1.66 -22.34
CA SER A 389 -22.99 2.95 -22.93
C SER A 389 -21.50 3.26 -22.87
N SER A 390 -20.70 2.44 -22.18
CA SER A 390 -19.24 2.57 -22.11
C SER A 390 -18.50 1.67 -23.11
N TYR A 391 -19.21 0.78 -23.81
CA TYR A 391 -18.65 -0.13 -24.82
C TYR A 391 -18.93 0.37 -26.24
N PRO A 392 -18.09 0.00 -27.23
CA PRO A 392 -18.22 0.46 -28.61
C PRO A 392 -19.46 -0.09 -29.32
N SER A 393 -20.05 -1.17 -28.83
CA SER A 393 -21.28 -1.77 -29.35
C SER A 393 -21.99 -2.61 -28.29
N GLU A 394 -23.27 -2.89 -28.52
CA GLU A 394 -24.07 -3.79 -27.67
C GLU A 394 -23.45 -5.19 -27.61
N ALA A 395 -23.05 -5.74 -28.76
CA ALA A 395 -22.38 -7.04 -28.83
C ALA A 395 -21.08 -7.10 -28.00
N ALA A 396 -20.31 -6.01 -27.95
CA ALA A 396 -19.10 -5.94 -27.13
C ALA A 396 -19.42 -5.93 -25.63
N ALA A 397 -20.48 -5.21 -25.22
CA ALA A 397 -20.95 -5.23 -23.84
C ALA A 397 -21.50 -6.62 -23.46
N GLU A 398 -22.30 -7.24 -24.34
CA GLU A 398 -22.88 -8.56 -24.12
C GLU A 398 -21.82 -9.65 -23.94
N GLU A 399 -20.72 -9.62 -24.69
CA GLU A 399 -19.62 -10.58 -24.52
C GLU A 399 -19.06 -10.55 -23.08
N VAL A 400 -18.92 -9.36 -22.49
CA VAL A 400 -18.46 -9.21 -21.11
C VAL A 400 -19.55 -9.63 -20.11
N LEU A 401 -20.79 -9.21 -20.33
CA LEU A 401 -21.92 -9.58 -19.46
C LEU A 401 -22.10 -11.11 -19.41
N GLN A 402 -22.02 -11.78 -20.56
CA GLN A 402 -22.09 -13.24 -20.67
C GLN A 402 -20.91 -13.92 -19.96
N ALA A 403 -19.70 -13.39 -20.08
CA ALA A 403 -18.52 -13.93 -19.38
C ALA A 403 -18.69 -13.93 -17.85
N TYR A 404 -19.50 -13.01 -17.31
CA TYR A 404 -19.82 -12.92 -15.89
C TYR A 404 -21.18 -13.53 -15.51
N GLY A 405 -21.96 -14.05 -16.46
CA GLY A 405 -23.29 -14.60 -16.20
C GLY A 405 -24.33 -13.55 -15.82
N ILE A 406 -24.12 -12.30 -16.21
CA ILE A 406 -25.06 -11.20 -15.97
C ILE A 406 -26.13 -11.24 -17.06
N LEU A 407 -27.25 -11.91 -16.78
CA LEU A 407 -28.34 -12.11 -17.72
C LEU A 407 -29.61 -11.36 -17.26
N PRO A 408 -30.43 -10.83 -18.18
CA PRO A 408 -31.70 -10.18 -17.82
C PRO A 408 -32.71 -11.10 -17.11
N THR A 409 -32.51 -12.42 -17.21
CA THR A 409 -33.37 -13.45 -16.60
C THR A 409 -32.88 -13.91 -15.23
N SER A 410 -31.71 -13.45 -14.78
CA SER A 410 -31.15 -13.79 -13.48
C SER A 410 -31.97 -13.17 -12.35
N SER A 411 -31.98 -13.83 -11.19
CA SER A 411 -32.51 -13.25 -9.96
C SER A 411 -31.67 -12.05 -9.48
N ASP A 412 -32.23 -11.21 -8.63
CA ASP A 412 -31.51 -10.05 -8.06
C ASP A 412 -30.24 -10.47 -7.31
N GLU A 413 -30.28 -11.62 -6.63
CA GLU A 413 -29.12 -12.18 -5.90
C GLU A 413 -28.01 -12.61 -6.87
N GLU A 414 -28.35 -13.35 -7.93
CA GLU A 414 -27.40 -13.76 -8.97
C GLU A 414 -26.80 -12.54 -9.70
N LEU A 415 -27.61 -11.52 -9.99
CA LEU A 415 -27.15 -10.28 -10.61
C LEU A 415 -26.18 -9.53 -9.72
N PHE A 416 -26.50 -9.40 -8.43
CA PHE A 416 -25.62 -8.74 -7.46
C PHE A 416 -24.29 -9.45 -7.34
N GLU A 417 -24.31 -10.79 -7.33
CA GLU A 417 -23.09 -11.60 -7.22
C GLU A 417 -22.20 -11.48 -8.45
N ALA A 418 -22.81 -11.62 -9.64
CA ALA A 418 -22.12 -11.49 -10.91
C ALA A 418 -21.54 -10.07 -11.09
N PHE A 419 -22.29 -9.04 -10.68
CA PHE A 419 -21.80 -7.67 -10.65
C PHE A 419 -20.61 -7.48 -9.70
N SER A 420 -20.73 -7.95 -8.46
CA SER A 420 -19.68 -7.82 -7.44
C SER A 420 -18.39 -8.47 -7.92
N GLN A 421 -18.51 -9.64 -8.56
CA GLN A 421 -17.38 -10.33 -9.17
C GLN A 421 -16.79 -9.55 -10.35
N PHE A 422 -17.62 -8.97 -11.23
CA PHE A 422 -17.17 -8.15 -12.36
C PHE A 422 -16.35 -6.94 -11.87
N ILE A 423 -16.88 -6.15 -10.93
CA ILE A 423 -16.16 -4.96 -10.44
C ILE A 423 -14.89 -5.36 -9.69
N SER A 424 -14.95 -6.40 -8.84
CA SER A 424 -13.75 -6.90 -8.15
C SER A 424 -12.66 -7.31 -9.16
N ASP A 425 -13.04 -7.93 -10.27
CA ASP A 425 -12.10 -8.34 -11.29
C ASP A 425 -11.55 -7.17 -12.10
N ALA A 426 -12.44 -6.32 -12.61
CA ALA A 426 -12.10 -5.17 -13.44
C ALA A 426 -11.16 -4.18 -12.72
N THR A 427 -11.40 -3.96 -11.42
CA THR A 427 -10.60 -3.02 -10.62
C THR A 427 -9.28 -3.61 -10.14
N MET A 428 -9.19 -4.92 -9.90
CA MET A 428 -8.08 -5.50 -9.14
C MET A 428 -7.47 -6.72 -9.81
N MET A 429 -8.23 -7.81 -10.02
CA MET A 429 -7.68 -9.05 -10.57
C MET A 429 -7.14 -8.87 -11.99
N HIS A 430 -7.80 -8.06 -12.81
CA HIS A 430 -7.34 -7.71 -14.15
C HIS A 430 -5.97 -7.03 -14.13
N LYS A 431 -5.68 -6.23 -13.10
CA LYS A 431 -4.40 -5.53 -12.94
C LYS A 431 -3.29 -6.47 -12.46
N VAL A 432 -3.61 -7.40 -11.57
CA VAL A 432 -2.72 -8.52 -11.22
C VAL A 432 -2.36 -9.31 -12.48
N TYR A 433 -3.37 -9.65 -13.29
CA TYR A 433 -3.18 -10.37 -14.55
C TYR A 433 -2.26 -9.60 -15.51
N ARG A 434 -2.55 -8.33 -15.81
CA ARG A 434 -1.70 -7.53 -16.71
C ARG A 434 -0.27 -7.36 -16.20
N ALA A 435 -0.08 -7.14 -14.90
CA ALA A 435 1.26 -7.06 -14.32
C ALA A 435 2.01 -8.40 -14.45
N ASN A 436 1.34 -9.52 -14.20
CA ASN A 436 1.92 -10.85 -14.37
C ASN A 436 2.33 -11.10 -15.82
N GLU A 437 1.45 -10.79 -16.79
CA GLU A 437 1.76 -10.93 -18.22
C GLU A 437 2.91 -10.02 -18.65
N PHE A 438 3.00 -8.80 -18.11
CA PHE A 438 4.17 -7.93 -18.32
C PHE A 438 5.46 -8.59 -17.80
N PHE A 439 5.49 -9.11 -16.57
CA PHE A 439 6.70 -9.75 -16.03
C PHE A 439 7.09 -11.01 -16.82
N LYS A 440 6.11 -11.85 -17.19
CA LYS A 440 6.35 -13.03 -18.05
C LYS A 440 6.99 -12.63 -19.37
N ALA A 441 6.44 -11.62 -20.04
CA ALA A 441 6.97 -11.16 -21.32
C ALA A 441 8.35 -10.49 -21.16
N HIS A 442 8.47 -9.54 -20.23
CA HIS A 442 9.65 -8.72 -20.03
C HIS A 442 10.84 -9.54 -19.52
N ARG A 443 10.68 -10.22 -18.38
CA ARG A 443 11.74 -11.01 -17.74
C ARG A 443 11.93 -12.36 -18.41
N GLY A 444 10.86 -13.00 -18.91
CA GLY A 444 10.97 -14.29 -19.60
C GLY A 444 11.80 -14.19 -20.89
N LYS A 445 11.65 -13.09 -21.65
CA LYS A 445 12.52 -12.81 -22.81
C LYS A 445 13.99 -12.67 -22.41
N GLN A 446 14.28 -11.96 -21.32
CA GLN A 446 15.65 -11.81 -20.81
C GLN A 446 16.23 -13.14 -20.33
N ALA A 447 15.44 -13.95 -19.63
CA ALA A 447 15.84 -15.28 -19.17
C ALA A 447 16.20 -16.21 -20.34
N LEU A 448 15.37 -16.25 -21.39
CA LEU A 448 15.64 -17.04 -22.61
C LEU A 448 16.97 -16.66 -23.28
N LEU A 449 17.25 -15.36 -23.39
CA LEU A 449 18.51 -14.86 -23.96
C LEU A 449 19.74 -15.30 -23.17
N ARG A 450 19.57 -15.71 -21.91
CA ARG A 450 20.64 -16.15 -21.00
C ARG A 450 20.63 -17.67 -20.74
N GLY A 451 19.75 -18.42 -21.40
CA GLY A 451 19.60 -19.86 -21.16
C GLY A 451 19.03 -20.21 -19.77
N GLN A 452 18.30 -19.28 -19.15
CA GLN A 452 17.59 -19.48 -17.88
C GLN A 452 16.14 -19.90 -18.12
N ASP A 453 15.49 -20.49 -17.11
CA ASP A 453 14.06 -20.87 -17.20
C ASP A 453 13.17 -19.60 -17.29
N PRO A 454 12.45 -19.38 -18.41
CA PRO A 454 11.60 -18.20 -18.58
C PRO A 454 10.39 -18.16 -17.66
N LYS A 455 10.09 -19.25 -16.94
CA LYS A 455 8.98 -19.29 -15.98
C LYS A 455 9.40 -18.84 -14.57
N ARG A 456 10.70 -18.66 -14.33
CA ARG A 456 11.29 -18.18 -13.07
C ARG A 456 11.62 -16.69 -13.15
N VAL A 457 10.58 -15.89 -13.27
CA VAL A 457 10.70 -14.43 -13.40
C VAL A 457 10.75 -13.71 -12.04
N GLY A 458 10.89 -14.43 -10.93
CA GLY A 458 10.98 -13.83 -9.59
C GLY A 458 9.67 -13.19 -9.12
N VAL A 459 8.53 -13.75 -9.51
CA VAL A 459 7.19 -13.27 -9.13
C VAL A 459 6.47 -14.38 -8.37
N HIS A 460 6.00 -14.04 -7.18
CA HIS A 460 5.14 -14.85 -6.32
C HIS A 460 3.76 -14.22 -6.25
N TYR A 461 2.73 -15.05 -6.21
CA TYR A 461 1.36 -14.57 -6.03
C TYR A 461 0.68 -15.32 -4.89
N TYR A 462 -0.05 -14.58 -4.05
CA TYR A 462 -1.01 -15.20 -3.14
C TYR A 462 -2.39 -14.57 -3.31
N HIS A 463 -3.42 -15.41 -3.18
CA HIS A 463 -4.82 -15.01 -3.27
C HIS A 463 -5.54 -15.30 -1.96
N PHE A 464 -6.34 -14.36 -1.49
CA PHE A 464 -7.01 -14.46 -0.19
C PHE A 464 -8.52 -14.56 -0.38
N GLU A 465 -9.07 -15.75 -0.14
CA GLU A 465 -10.51 -16.03 -0.21
C GLU A 465 -11.14 -16.08 1.17
N PHE A 466 -10.31 -16.14 2.20
CA PHE A 466 -10.76 -16.20 3.56
C PHE A 466 -11.34 -14.84 4.02
N GLY A 467 -12.50 -14.87 4.68
CA GLY A 467 -13.31 -13.70 4.99
C GLY A 467 -12.96 -12.97 6.29
N ASN A 468 -13.64 -11.83 6.50
CA ASN A 468 -13.58 -11.10 7.76
C ASN A 468 -14.29 -11.91 8.88
N PRO A 469 -13.64 -12.18 10.02
CA PRO A 469 -14.21 -13.06 11.03
C PRO A 469 -15.13 -12.33 12.01
N PHE A 470 -15.15 -10.99 12.00
CA PHE A 470 -15.85 -10.16 12.97
C PHE A 470 -17.28 -9.86 12.51
N SER A 471 -18.18 -9.62 13.47
CA SER A 471 -19.58 -9.31 13.18
C SER A 471 -19.76 -7.97 12.47
N GLY A 472 -20.61 -7.98 11.43
CA GLY A 472 -21.07 -6.81 10.71
C GLY A 472 -21.34 -7.13 9.24
N PRO A 473 -21.64 -6.11 8.40
CA PRO A 473 -21.95 -6.28 6.98
C PRO A 473 -20.89 -7.00 6.13
N MET A 474 -19.64 -7.01 6.59
CA MET A 474 -18.48 -7.61 5.92
C MET A 474 -18.13 -9.01 6.44
N GLN A 475 -18.87 -9.54 7.42
CA GLN A 475 -18.58 -10.85 8.01
C GLN A 475 -18.58 -11.95 6.94
N GLY A 476 -17.54 -12.77 6.91
CA GLY A 476 -17.36 -13.85 5.93
C GLY A 476 -16.89 -13.38 4.55
N ILE A 477 -16.79 -12.07 4.29
CA ILE A 477 -16.40 -11.53 2.98
C ILE A 477 -14.89 -11.29 2.92
N ALA A 478 -14.23 -11.77 1.87
CA ALA A 478 -12.81 -11.53 1.59
C ALA A 478 -12.58 -10.15 0.94
N HIS A 479 -13.01 -9.11 1.65
CA HIS A 479 -13.07 -7.75 1.14
C HIS A 479 -11.70 -7.10 0.99
N HIS A 480 -11.67 -5.93 0.33
CA HIS A 480 -10.44 -5.18 0.16
C HIS A 480 -9.80 -4.85 1.52
N GLY A 481 -8.54 -5.27 1.69
CA GLY A 481 -7.78 -5.08 2.92
C GLY A 481 -8.01 -6.12 4.01
N VAL A 482 -8.87 -7.13 3.81
CA VAL A 482 -9.12 -8.17 4.83
C VAL A 482 -7.84 -8.89 5.25
N ASP A 483 -6.85 -9.00 4.36
CA ASP A 483 -5.54 -9.57 4.65
C ASP A 483 -4.78 -8.79 5.75
N MET A 484 -5.07 -7.50 5.93
CA MET A 484 -4.52 -6.69 7.02
C MET A 484 -5.01 -7.10 8.41
N VAL A 485 -6.18 -7.73 8.51
CA VAL A 485 -6.67 -8.31 9.76
C VAL A 485 -5.70 -9.38 10.28
N TYR A 486 -5.03 -10.07 9.37
CA TYR A 486 -4.19 -11.22 9.63
C TYR A 486 -2.69 -10.90 9.57
N ALA A 487 -2.27 -9.94 8.75
CA ALA A 487 -0.88 -9.74 8.33
C ALA A 487 0.07 -9.20 9.42
N PHE A 488 -0.40 -8.30 10.29
CA PHE A 488 0.47 -7.62 11.27
C PHE A 488 0.27 -8.13 12.71
N GLY A 489 -0.72 -8.99 12.94
CA GLY A 489 -1.07 -9.50 14.26
C GLY A 489 -1.74 -8.48 15.18
N THR A 490 -2.08 -7.30 14.68
CA THR A 490 -2.66 -6.18 15.44
C THR A 490 -4.04 -6.52 16.00
N PHE A 491 -4.80 -7.37 15.32
CA PHE A 491 -6.09 -7.90 15.78
C PHE A 491 -6.00 -9.23 16.55
N HIS A 492 -4.81 -9.66 17.00
CA HIS A 492 -4.62 -10.99 17.62
C HIS A 492 -5.66 -11.32 18.71
N ASP A 493 -5.91 -10.39 19.63
CA ASP A 493 -6.86 -10.61 20.73
C ASP A 493 -8.31 -10.68 20.23
N ALA A 494 -8.66 -9.91 19.19
CA ALA A 494 -9.97 -9.96 18.55
C ALA A 494 -10.16 -11.29 17.78
N LEU A 495 -9.12 -11.77 17.07
CA LEU A 495 -9.17 -13.07 16.39
C LEU A 495 -9.34 -14.22 17.39
N LYS A 496 -8.64 -14.16 18.53
CA LYS A 496 -8.79 -15.14 19.60
C LYS A 496 -10.21 -15.16 20.18
N LYS A 497 -10.84 -14.00 20.35
CA LYS A 497 -12.26 -13.90 20.75
C LYS A 497 -13.17 -14.53 19.68
N ALA A 498 -12.96 -14.20 18.41
CA ALA A 498 -13.73 -14.77 17.30
C ALA A 498 -13.61 -16.31 17.24
N ASP A 499 -12.42 -16.86 17.48
CA ASP A 499 -12.17 -18.31 17.57
C ASP A 499 -12.92 -18.99 18.74
N GLN A 500 -13.24 -18.23 19.78
CA GLN A 500 -14.04 -18.69 20.92
C GLN A 500 -15.56 -18.51 20.69
N GLY A 501 -15.98 -18.05 19.51
CA GLY A 501 -17.36 -17.71 19.20
C GLY A 501 -17.82 -16.38 19.79
N ILE A 502 -16.91 -15.58 20.37
CA ILE A 502 -17.20 -14.25 20.89
C ILE A 502 -17.03 -13.26 19.74
N SER A 503 -18.14 -12.87 19.12
CA SER A 503 -18.13 -11.89 18.04
C SER A 503 -18.67 -10.55 18.53
N GLU A 504 -17.74 -9.61 18.74
CA GLU A 504 -18.04 -8.20 18.94
C GLU A 504 -17.77 -7.50 17.61
N GLY A 505 -18.73 -6.74 17.08
CA GLY A 505 -18.50 -5.89 15.92
C GLY A 505 -17.62 -4.69 16.25
N TYR A 506 -17.61 -3.67 15.39
CA TYR A 506 -16.91 -2.42 15.71
C TYR A 506 -17.61 -1.71 16.88
N ILE A 507 -16.93 -1.61 18.03
CA ILE A 507 -17.41 -0.90 19.21
C ILE A 507 -16.31 0.06 19.69
N GLU A 508 -16.60 1.35 19.67
CA GLU A 508 -15.69 2.38 20.15
C GLU A 508 -15.87 2.57 21.67
N PRO A 509 -14.77 2.64 22.46
CA PRO A 509 -14.86 2.86 23.90
C PRO A 509 -15.66 4.13 24.24
N GLY A 510 -16.76 3.97 25.01
CA GLY A 510 -17.58 5.08 25.49
C GLY A 510 -18.90 5.33 24.74
N GLN A 511 -19.20 4.60 23.66
CA GLN A 511 -20.55 4.58 23.09
C GLN A 511 -21.44 3.57 23.86
N VAL A 512 -22.59 4.04 24.37
CA VAL A 512 -23.57 3.20 25.08
C VAL A 512 -24.35 2.34 24.08
N HIS A 513 -24.49 1.06 24.39
CA HIS A 513 -25.23 0.05 23.63
C HIS A 513 -26.68 0.47 23.29
N PRO A 514 -27.18 0.15 22.08
CA PRO A 514 -28.45 -0.53 21.95
C PRO A 514 -28.24 -2.00 22.36
N GLU A 515 -29.11 -2.54 23.22
CA GLU A 515 -29.08 -3.94 23.66
C GLU A 515 -28.83 -4.87 22.46
N ALA A 516 -27.69 -5.56 22.48
CA ALA A 516 -27.48 -6.66 21.57
C ALA A 516 -28.55 -7.70 21.90
N SER A 517 -29.46 -7.98 20.96
CA SER A 517 -30.21 -9.22 21.01
C SER A 517 -29.16 -10.33 21.05
N VAL A 518 -29.05 -10.99 22.19
CA VAL A 518 -28.29 -12.23 22.32
C VAL A 518 -28.98 -13.24 21.40
N GLY A 519 -28.59 -13.26 20.13
CA GLY A 519 -28.93 -14.33 19.22
C GLY A 519 -28.33 -15.59 19.81
N GLU A 520 -29.14 -16.64 19.93
CA GLU A 520 -28.66 -17.95 20.37
C GLU A 520 -27.41 -18.36 19.59
N PRO A 521 -26.42 -18.99 20.24
CA PRO A 521 -25.26 -19.50 19.54
C PRO A 521 -25.75 -20.41 18.41
N SER A 522 -25.41 -20.09 17.16
CA SER A 522 -25.75 -20.98 16.06
C SER A 522 -24.93 -22.26 16.23
N SER A 523 -25.58 -23.30 16.74
CA SER A 523 -25.02 -24.63 16.87
C SER A 523 -25.04 -25.32 15.50
N ASN A 524 -24.22 -24.84 14.57
CA ASN A 524 -23.85 -25.62 13.39
C ASN A 524 -22.38 -26.04 13.50
N THR A 525 -22.07 -26.80 14.55
CA THR A 525 -20.89 -27.66 14.57
C THR A 525 -21.26 -28.98 13.91
N GLU A 526 -21.35 -28.99 12.58
CA GLU A 526 -21.11 -30.24 11.85
C GLU A 526 -19.62 -30.54 11.97
N ALA A 527 -19.32 -31.58 12.75
CA ALA A 527 -17.99 -32.13 12.91
C ALA A 527 -17.43 -32.54 11.54
N THR A 528 -16.46 -31.79 11.04
CA THR A 528 -15.57 -32.16 9.94
C THR A 528 -14.16 -31.71 10.30
N ASP A 529 -13.17 -32.52 9.90
CA ASP A 529 -11.72 -32.42 10.13
C ASP A 529 -11.14 -31.03 10.50
N TYR A 530 -10.23 -31.05 11.47
CA TYR A 530 -9.33 -29.98 11.94
C TYR A 530 -9.26 -28.71 11.03
N ARG A 531 -10.20 -27.76 11.20
CA ARG A 531 -10.14 -26.46 10.52
C ARG A 531 -9.24 -25.51 11.30
N LYS A 532 -8.30 -24.83 10.60
CA LYS A 532 -7.36 -23.86 11.21
C LYS A 532 -8.13 -22.72 11.89
N SER A 533 -7.71 -22.30 13.09
CA SER A 533 -8.28 -21.12 13.77
C SER A 533 -7.92 -19.81 13.06
N ASN A 534 -8.55 -18.69 13.42
CA ASN A 534 -8.26 -17.37 12.84
C ASN A 534 -6.85 -16.94 13.22
N VAL A 535 -6.41 -17.28 14.44
CA VAL A 535 -5.04 -17.09 14.90
C VAL A 535 -4.06 -17.93 14.07
N ASP A 536 -4.37 -19.19 13.77
CA ASP A 536 -3.49 -20.04 12.95
C ASP A 536 -3.33 -19.47 11.53
N LEU A 537 -4.42 -19.03 10.90
CA LEU A 537 -4.37 -18.37 9.59
C LEU A 537 -3.58 -17.06 9.62
N SER A 538 -3.69 -16.31 10.72
CA SER A 538 -2.88 -15.11 10.94
C SER A 538 -1.39 -15.44 11.00
N TYR A 539 -1.01 -16.48 11.74
CA TYR A 539 0.38 -16.92 11.79
C TYR A 539 0.88 -17.42 10.44
N GLU A 540 0.09 -18.15 9.67
CA GLU A 540 0.52 -18.60 8.33
C GLU A 540 0.76 -17.45 7.36
N LEU A 541 -0.10 -16.43 7.36
CA LEU A 541 0.14 -15.24 6.56
C LEU A 541 1.39 -14.49 7.04
N GLN A 542 1.53 -14.28 8.36
CA GLN A 542 2.70 -13.63 8.94
C GLN A 542 3.99 -14.36 8.57
N ASP A 543 4.02 -15.68 8.72
CA ASP A 543 5.19 -16.51 8.43
C ASP A 543 5.55 -16.43 6.94
N LYS A 544 4.55 -16.39 6.04
CA LYS A 544 4.78 -16.21 4.61
C LYS A 544 5.34 -14.82 4.27
N LEU A 545 4.87 -13.76 4.92
CA LEU A 545 5.39 -12.41 4.75
C LEU A 545 6.81 -12.29 5.31
N ILE A 546 7.05 -12.83 6.52
CA ILE A 546 8.38 -12.89 7.14
C ILE A 546 9.35 -13.63 6.23
N GLN A 547 8.95 -14.81 5.74
CA GLN A 547 9.75 -15.61 4.83
C GLN A 547 10.16 -14.83 3.58
N PHE A 548 9.24 -14.07 2.98
CA PHE A 548 9.55 -13.24 1.83
C PHE A 548 10.57 -12.14 2.17
N VAL A 549 10.50 -11.53 3.36
CA VAL A 549 11.45 -10.50 3.80
C VAL A 549 12.84 -11.07 4.09
N VAL A 550 12.92 -12.22 4.76
CA VAL A 550 14.18 -12.76 5.33
C VAL A 550 14.94 -13.69 4.40
N GLU A 551 14.21 -14.44 3.58
CA GLU A 551 14.57 -14.80 2.21
C GLU A 551 15.85 -14.23 1.59
N ASP A 552 16.84 -15.02 1.17
CA ASP A 552 17.73 -14.51 0.13
C ASP A 552 17.01 -14.45 -1.23
N CYS A 553 17.41 -13.51 -2.09
CA CYS A 553 16.77 -13.33 -3.41
C CYS A 553 16.90 -14.58 -4.30
N GLN A 554 18.01 -15.32 -4.19
CA GLN A 554 18.21 -16.57 -4.93
C GLN A 554 17.25 -17.67 -4.48
N GLU A 555 17.06 -17.83 -3.17
CA GLU A 555 16.09 -18.80 -2.60
C GLU A 555 14.66 -18.42 -3.00
N THR A 556 14.35 -17.12 -2.93
CA THR A 556 13.06 -16.59 -3.37
C THR A 556 12.81 -16.91 -4.84
N ASP A 557 13.82 -16.78 -5.71
CA ASP A 557 13.71 -17.09 -7.14
C ASP A 557 13.55 -18.59 -7.43
N GLN A 558 14.20 -19.45 -6.64
CA GLN A 558 14.05 -20.90 -6.74
C GLN A 558 12.65 -21.39 -6.32
N ARG A 559 11.93 -20.61 -5.52
CA ARG A 559 10.52 -20.89 -5.19
C ARG A 559 9.54 -20.19 -6.13
N ALA A 560 9.96 -19.13 -6.82
CA ALA A 560 9.10 -18.34 -7.70
C ALA A 560 8.82 -19.07 -9.01
N TYR A 561 7.58 -19.55 -9.18
CA TYR A 561 7.07 -19.92 -10.49
C TYR A 561 5.94 -18.99 -10.88
N THR A 562 6.03 -18.39 -12.06
CA THR A 562 5.13 -17.28 -12.48
C THR A 562 3.66 -17.67 -12.59
N ASP A 563 3.37 -18.97 -12.70
CA ASP A 563 2.01 -19.50 -12.80
C ASP A 563 1.49 -20.00 -11.46
N ASP A 564 2.33 -20.13 -10.43
CA ASP A 564 1.89 -20.65 -9.12
C ASP A 564 1.19 -19.57 -8.29
N ILE A 565 0.18 -20.00 -7.54
CA ILE A 565 -0.69 -19.14 -6.74
C ILE A 565 -0.88 -19.80 -5.39
N VAL A 566 -0.46 -19.13 -4.31
CA VAL A 566 -0.77 -19.61 -2.96
C VAL A 566 -2.13 -19.06 -2.55
N THR A 567 -3.13 -19.92 -2.45
CA THR A 567 -4.51 -19.53 -2.14
C THR A 567 -4.83 -19.85 -0.68
N PHE A 568 -5.28 -18.84 0.07
CA PHE A 568 -5.91 -18.99 1.38
C PHE A 568 -7.41 -19.18 1.15
N CYS A 569 -7.85 -20.44 1.10
CA CYS A 569 -9.17 -20.84 0.60
C CYS A 569 -10.31 -20.56 1.60
N HIS A 570 -11.55 -20.50 1.09
CA HIS A 570 -12.79 -20.39 1.88
C HIS A 570 -12.94 -21.45 2.98
N ASP A 571 -12.44 -22.66 2.73
CA ASP A 571 -12.45 -23.78 3.68
C ASP A 571 -11.35 -23.67 4.75
N ARG A 572 -10.62 -22.55 4.80
CA ARG A 572 -9.53 -22.27 5.75
C ARG A 572 -8.29 -23.15 5.54
N SER A 573 -8.18 -23.81 4.38
CA SER A 573 -6.95 -24.45 3.95
C SER A 573 -6.06 -23.48 3.17
N VAL A 574 -4.77 -23.80 3.06
CA VAL A 574 -3.82 -23.07 2.20
C VAL A 574 -3.31 -24.04 1.15
N ARG A 575 -3.49 -23.69 -0.12
CA ARG A 575 -3.19 -24.57 -1.26
C ARG A 575 -2.31 -23.83 -2.27
N VAL A 576 -1.48 -24.58 -2.99
CA VAL A 576 -0.80 -24.07 -4.17
C VAL A 576 -1.62 -24.45 -5.38
N GLU A 577 -2.17 -23.45 -6.05
CA GLU A 577 -2.92 -23.55 -7.30
C GLU A 577 -2.07 -22.96 -8.44
N ASN A 578 -2.55 -23.06 -9.68
CA ASN A 578 -1.77 -22.64 -10.85
C ASN A 578 -2.64 -22.02 -11.95
N TRP A 579 -2.20 -20.86 -12.47
CA TRP A 579 -2.85 -20.07 -13.52
C TRP A 579 -3.19 -20.85 -14.78
N SER A 580 -2.35 -21.84 -15.13
CA SER A 580 -2.39 -22.54 -16.41
C SER A 580 -2.97 -23.95 -16.32
N SER A 581 -3.09 -24.53 -15.12
CA SER A 581 -3.54 -25.92 -14.94
C SER A 581 -4.70 -26.11 -13.96
N SER A 582 -4.96 -25.15 -13.07
CA SER A 582 -6.11 -25.24 -12.15
C SER A 582 -7.39 -24.77 -12.84
N GLU A 583 -8.44 -25.60 -12.87
CA GLU A 583 -9.70 -25.30 -13.58
C GLU A 583 -10.30 -23.94 -13.20
N LYS A 584 -10.29 -23.62 -11.89
CA LYS A 584 -10.72 -22.34 -11.34
C LYS A 584 -9.98 -21.16 -11.97
N TRP A 585 -8.66 -21.22 -12.03
CA TRP A 585 -7.82 -20.14 -12.54
C TRP A 585 -7.82 -20.06 -14.06
N ILE A 586 -7.99 -21.18 -14.76
CA ILE A 586 -8.24 -21.19 -16.20
C ILE A 586 -9.55 -20.46 -16.52
N ALA A 587 -10.62 -20.75 -15.77
CA ALA A 587 -11.91 -20.07 -15.93
C ALA A 587 -11.78 -18.56 -15.60
N LYS A 588 -11.08 -18.21 -14.52
CA LYS A 588 -10.79 -16.82 -14.15
C LYS A 588 -10.04 -16.09 -15.26
N ARG A 589 -8.96 -16.68 -15.77
CA ARG A 589 -8.13 -16.12 -16.84
C ARG A 589 -8.95 -15.79 -18.09
N LYS A 590 -9.85 -16.69 -18.52
CA LYS A 590 -10.75 -16.42 -19.68
C LYS A 590 -11.60 -15.16 -19.48
N LYS A 591 -12.13 -14.93 -18.26
CA LYS A 591 -12.86 -13.70 -17.95
C LYS A 591 -11.96 -12.47 -18.07
N LEU A 592 -10.74 -12.56 -17.53
CA LEU A 592 -9.77 -11.46 -17.58
C LEU A 592 -9.30 -11.15 -19.00
N GLU A 593 -9.17 -12.15 -19.87
CA GLU A 593 -8.88 -11.98 -21.31
C GLU A 593 -10.00 -11.22 -22.04
N VAL A 594 -11.27 -11.51 -21.72
CA VAL A 594 -12.42 -10.75 -22.23
C VAL A 594 -12.39 -9.29 -21.74
N LEU A 595 -12.05 -9.05 -20.47
CA LEU A 595 -11.86 -7.69 -19.96
C LEU A 595 -10.72 -6.95 -20.65
N ASP A 596 -9.61 -7.65 -20.93
CA ASP A 596 -8.43 -7.07 -21.56
C ASP A 596 -8.68 -6.66 -23.02
N LYS A 597 -9.45 -7.47 -23.76
CA LYS A 597 -9.91 -7.15 -25.12
C LYS A 597 -10.62 -5.80 -25.20
N TYR A 598 -11.34 -5.41 -24.15
CA TYR A 598 -12.09 -4.16 -24.06
C TYR A 598 -11.56 -3.23 -22.97
N PHE A 599 -10.24 -3.20 -22.77
CA PHE A 599 -9.60 -2.54 -21.63
C PHE A 599 -10.07 -1.09 -21.36
N ASP A 600 -10.10 -0.24 -22.39
CA ASP A 600 -10.46 1.18 -22.23
C ASP A 600 -11.95 1.35 -21.87
N SER A 601 -12.82 0.57 -22.52
CA SER A 601 -14.25 0.52 -22.21
C SER A 601 -14.55 -0.03 -20.83
N MET A 602 -13.87 -1.11 -20.43
CA MET A 602 -13.97 -1.70 -19.09
C MET A 602 -13.54 -0.69 -18.03
N THR A 603 -12.45 0.04 -18.26
CA THR A 603 -11.95 1.07 -17.34
C THR A 603 -12.98 2.20 -17.21
N THR A 604 -13.51 2.70 -18.34
CA THR A 604 -14.55 3.73 -18.37
C THR A 604 -15.84 3.28 -17.66
N ALA A 605 -16.30 2.05 -17.93
CA ALA A 605 -17.49 1.48 -17.28
C ALA A 605 -17.30 1.40 -15.77
N THR A 606 -16.17 0.83 -15.33
CA THR A 606 -15.84 0.66 -13.92
C THR A 606 -15.80 2.00 -13.19
N GLN A 607 -15.23 3.05 -13.80
CA GLN A 607 -15.24 4.39 -13.21
C GLN A 607 -16.64 4.95 -13.01
N ARG A 608 -17.50 4.86 -14.03
CA ARG A 608 -18.87 5.37 -13.94
C ARG A 608 -19.66 4.59 -12.90
N LEU A 609 -19.44 3.29 -12.79
CA LEU A 609 -20.10 2.41 -11.83
C LEU A 609 -19.60 2.67 -10.40
N VAL A 610 -18.29 2.59 -10.16
CA VAL A 610 -17.67 2.87 -8.86
C VAL A 610 -17.97 4.31 -8.43
N GLY A 611 -17.91 5.27 -9.36
CA GLY A 611 -18.35 6.63 -9.10
C GLY A 611 -19.78 6.69 -8.62
N SER A 612 -20.71 6.05 -9.32
CA SER A 612 -22.11 6.01 -8.93
C SER A 612 -22.36 5.31 -7.58
N VAL A 613 -21.56 4.30 -7.25
CA VAL A 613 -21.58 3.52 -5.99
C VAL A 613 -21.07 4.34 -4.81
N ILE A 614 -20.02 5.16 -5.04
CA ILE A 614 -19.42 6.04 -4.02
C ILE A 614 -20.14 7.41 -3.96
N GLY A 615 -21.24 7.59 -4.71
CA GLY A 615 -21.95 8.88 -4.78
C GLY A 615 -21.18 9.99 -5.52
N MET A 616 -20.16 9.63 -6.29
CA MET A 616 -19.42 10.52 -7.18
C MET A 616 -20.13 10.63 -8.53
N ALA A 617 -20.58 11.84 -8.88
CA ALA A 617 -20.73 12.19 -10.29
C ALA A 617 -19.32 12.54 -10.78
N LEU A 618 -18.73 11.66 -11.60
CA LEU A 618 -17.47 11.94 -12.32
C LEU A 618 -17.72 12.77 -13.57
#